data_AF-A0A399S4A4-F1
#
_entry.id   AF-A0A399S4A4-F1
#
_cell.length_a   1.000
_cell.length_b   1.000
_cell.length_c   1.000
_cell.angle_alpha   90.00
_cell.angle_beta   90.00
_cell.angle_gamma   90.00
#
_symmetry.space_group_name_H-M   'P 1'
#
loop_
_entity.id
_entity.type
_entity.pdbx_description
1 polymer ?
#
loop_
_entity_poly.entity_id
_entity_poly.type
_entity_poly.pdbx_seq_one_letter_code
_entity_poly.pdbx_strand_id
1 'polypeptide(L)'
;MKSYLCAIGTANPPHKIPQMQVADFMANALQFDERETRKLKALYRVSGIGQRYSVLEDYTRQNGDFAFYPNTPTLEPFPTVQQRMDVYRKHALELSEQAIRNCLAQVSSTQLSELTHLITVSCTGMYAPGLDIELVERLQLPGTVQRTAVNFMGCYAAFNAIKLADAICKATPKAKVMLVCTEICTIHFQKHSEQDHLVSNALFGDGAAAVLMQGQPCQEVSLELQSFHCDLAPAGKREMAWHIGDTGFEMTLSSYVPDLIKKGIKQLTDRLLQGLKTTVSEIKLFAIHPGGRRILEVIEQELGMTRDDNRFAYRVLQNFGNMSSATVLFVLKELMQSLTPQEQNEPVLSFAFGPGLTLESMLLKVHYADAKAAV
;
A
#
# COMPACT_ATOMS: atom_id res chain seq x y z
N MET A 1 17.26 8.38 20.27
CA MET A 1 17.75 8.48 18.88
C MET A 1 16.56 8.60 17.95
N LYS A 2 16.76 9.23 16.78
CA LYS A 2 15.71 9.49 15.80
C LYS A 2 15.89 8.58 14.59
N SER A 3 14.82 8.42 13.84
CA SER A 3 14.80 7.68 12.58
C SER A 3 14.10 8.52 11.53
N TYR A 4 14.57 8.43 10.30
CA TYR A 4 14.09 9.23 9.19
C TYR A 4 13.72 8.32 8.04
N LEU A 5 12.55 8.60 7.47
CA LEU A 5 12.17 8.14 6.15
C LEU A 5 12.80 9.09 5.13
N CYS A 6 13.81 8.60 4.42
CA CYS A 6 14.67 9.42 3.55
C CYS A 6 14.16 9.53 2.12
N ALA A 7 13.67 8.43 1.55
CA ALA A 7 13.27 8.36 0.15
C ALA A 7 12.21 7.30 -0.07
N ILE A 8 11.36 7.49 -1.07
CA ILE A 8 10.34 6.51 -1.49
C ILE A 8 10.42 6.28 -2.98
N GLY A 9 10.82 5.08 -3.38
CA GLY A 9 10.70 4.60 -4.76
C GLY A 9 9.38 3.90 -4.98
N THR A 10 8.81 4.03 -6.17
CA THR A 10 7.56 3.34 -6.55
C THR A 10 7.72 2.69 -7.91
N ALA A 11 7.03 1.58 -8.13
CA ALA A 11 6.95 0.88 -9.40
C ALA A 11 5.55 0.27 -9.60
N ASN A 12 5.10 0.22 -10.84
CA ASN A 12 3.87 -0.44 -11.24
C ASN A 12 4.16 -1.36 -12.43
N PRO A 13 3.39 -2.45 -12.59
CA PRO A 13 3.52 -3.32 -13.77
C PRO A 13 3.07 -2.59 -15.05
N PRO A 14 3.37 -3.15 -16.24
CA PRO A 14 3.21 -2.42 -17.50
C PRO A 14 1.75 -2.20 -17.91
N HIS A 15 0.81 -3.05 -17.49
CA HIS A 15 -0.57 -2.99 -17.95
C HIS A 15 -1.38 -2.00 -17.13
N LYS A 16 -1.56 -0.81 -17.69
CA LYS A 16 -2.42 0.25 -17.17
C LYS A 16 -3.84 0.10 -17.72
N ILE A 17 -4.78 -0.25 -16.86
CA ILE A 17 -6.12 -0.67 -17.25
C ILE A 17 -7.15 0.36 -16.78
N PRO A 18 -7.93 0.96 -17.69
CA PRO A 18 -9.05 1.83 -17.32
C PRO A 18 -10.06 1.09 -16.46
N GLN A 19 -10.58 1.74 -15.42
CA GLN A 19 -11.46 1.11 -14.44
C GLN A 19 -12.71 0.48 -15.07
N MET A 20 -13.25 1.07 -16.14
CA MET A 20 -14.41 0.53 -16.86
C MET A 20 -14.11 -0.73 -17.66
N GLN A 21 -12.88 -0.90 -18.18
CA GLN A 21 -12.51 -2.16 -18.84
C GLN A 21 -12.42 -3.31 -17.84
N VAL A 22 -11.94 -3.03 -16.62
CA VAL A 22 -11.98 -4.03 -15.55
C VAL A 22 -13.43 -4.41 -15.21
N ALA A 23 -14.36 -3.44 -15.18
CA ALA A 23 -15.77 -3.73 -14.96
C ALA A 23 -16.39 -4.61 -16.07
N ASP A 24 -15.99 -4.38 -17.33
CA ASP A 24 -16.41 -5.20 -18.47
C ASP A 24 -15.89 -6.64 -18.34
N PHE A 25 -14.60 -6.81 -18.02
CA PHE A 25 -14.02 -8.12 -17.74
C PHE A 25 -14.79 -8.85 -16.62
N MET A 26 -15.07 -8.17 -15.50
CA MET A 26 -15.79 -8.77 -14.38
C MET A 26 -17.22 -9.17 -14.73
N ALA A 27 -17.96 -8.33 -15.47
CA ALA A 27 -19.32 -8.63 -15.90
C ALA A 27 -19.35 -9.88 -16.79
N ASN A 28 -18.39 -10.00 -17.71
CA ASN A 28 -18.26 -11.16 -18.58
C ASN A 28 -17.89 -12.43 -17.79
N ALA A 29 -16.93 -12.32 -16.87
CA ALA A 29 -16.49 -13.44 -16.04
C ALA A 29 -17.63 -13.99 -15.16
N LEU A 30 -18.48 -13.11 -14.63
CA LEU A 30 -19.64 -13.47 -13.79
C LEU A 30 -20.90 -13.84 -14.60
N GLN A 31 -20.84 -13.74 -15.93
CA GLN A 31 -21.98 -13.96 -16.85
C GLN A 31 -23.20 -13.10 -16.51
N PHE A 32 -22.95 -11.85 -16.11
CA PHE A 32 -23.99 -10.91 -15.73
C PHE A 32 -24.85 -10.49 -16.92
N ASP A 33 -26.16 -10.35 -16.68
CA ASP A 33 -27.07 -9.76 -17.65
C ASP A 33 -26.85 -8.24 -17.80
N GLU A 34 -27.62 -7.58 -18.67
CA GLU A 34 -27.50 -6.13 -18.90
C GLU A 34 -27.82 -5.30 -17.64
N ARG A 35 -28.75 -5.76 -16.80
CA ARG A 35 -29.13 -5.07 -15.56
C ARG A 35 -28.04 -5.19 -14.50
N GLU A 36 -27.48 -6.38 -14.32
CA GLU A 36 -26.39 -6.67 -13.40
C GLU A 36 -25.11 -5.96 -13.82
N THR A 37 -24.77 -5.99 -15.11
CA THR A 37 -23.65 -5.25 -15.69
C THR A 37 -23.77 -3.74 -15.42
N ARG A 38 -24.96 -3.15 -15.59
CA ARG A 38 -25.18 -1.73 -15.28
C ARG A 38 -24.95 -1.41 -13.80
N LYS A 39 -25.38 -2.29 -12.88
CA LYS A 39 -25.13 -2.13 -11.43
C LYS A 39 -23.64 -2.23 -11.11
N LEU A 40 -22.94 -3.21 -11.68
CA LEU A 40 -21.49 -3.37 -11.50
C LEU A 40 -20.73 -2.15 -12.00
N LYS A 41 -21.04 -1.65 -13.19
CA LYS A 41 -20.44 -0.42 -13.72
C LYS A 41 -20.72 0.79 -12.84
N ALA A 42 -21.90 0.88 -12.22
CA ALA A 42 -22.20 1.95 -11.26
C ALA A 42 -21.29 1.87 -10.02
N LEU A 43 -21.09 0.67 -9.45
CA LEU A 43 -20.14 0.44 -8.36
C LEU A 43 -18.73 0.91 -8.73
N TYR A 44 -18.24 0.49 -9.90
CA TYR A 44 -16.90 0.87 -10.37
C TYR A 44 -16.77 2.38 -10.66
N ARG A 45 -17.84 3.07 -11.09
CA ARG A 45 -17.83 4.54 -11.25
C ARG A 45 -17.71 5.26 -9.92
N VAL A 46 -18.33 4.74 -8.86
CA VAL A 46 -18.29 5.37 -7.53
C VAL A 46 -17.08 4.95 -6.69
N SER A 47 -16.25 4.01 -7.16
CA SER A 47 -15.04 3.59 -6.43
C SER A 47 -14.00 4.71 -6.28
N GLY A 48 -14.08 5.75 -7.12
CA GLY A 48 -13.10 6.85 -7.15
C GLY A 48 -11.81 6.51 -7.89
N ILE A 49 -11.79 5.37 -8.60
CA ILE A 49 -10.63 4.87 -9.35
C ILE A 49 -10.84 5.14 -10.83
N GLY A 50 -9.88 5.79 -11.48
CA GLY A 50 -9.88 6.01 -12.93
C GLY A 50 -9.20 4.87 -13.69
N GLN A 51 -8.11 4.35 -13.13
CA GLN A 51 -7.33 3.25 -13.70
C GLN A 51 -6.59 2.48 -12.60
N ARG A 52 -6.16 1.25 -12.91
CA ARG A 52 -5.29 0.43 -12.07
C ARG A 52 -4.20 -0.21 -12.90
N TYR A 53 -3.19 -0.73 -12.23
CA TYR A 53 -2.13 -1.49 -12.86
C TYR A 53 -2.26 -2.97 -12.52
N SER A 54 -1.84 -3.83 -13.45
CA SER A 54 -1.91 -5.28 -13.34
C SER A 54 -0.68 -5.94 -13.97
N VAL A 55 -0.19 -7.03 -13.40
CA VAL A 55 0.76 -7.93 -14.08
C VAL A 55 0.07 -8.79 -15.13
N LEU A 56 -1.26 -8.98 -15.01
CA LEU A 56 -2.09 -9.69 -15.96
C LEU A 56 -2.61 -8.74 -17.04
N GLU A 57 -2.37 -9.08 -18.29
CA GLU A 57 -2.92 -8.39 -19.46
C GLU A 57 -4.37 -8.76 -19.79
N ASP A 58 -4.84 -9.89 -19.26
CA ASP A 58 -6.17 -10.48 -19.53
C ASP A 58 -7.33 -9.49 -19.34
N TYR A 59 -7.23 -8.58 -18.37
CA TYR A 59 -8.25 -7.54 -18.12
C TYR A 59 -8.47 -6.56 -19.28
N THR A 60 -7.58 -6.54 -20.27
CA THR A 60 -7.68 -5.72 -21.49
C THR A 60 -7.96 -6.54 -22.75
N ARG A 61 -8.06 -7.86 -22.61
CA ARG A 61 -8.23 -8.82 -23.70
C ARG A 61 -9.66 -9.36 -23.74
N GLN A 62 -9.97 -10.09 -24.79
CA GLN A 62 -11.22 -10.83 -24.92
C GLN A 62 -11.01 -12.31 -24.58
N ASN A 63 -12.10 -12.96 -24.16
CA ASN A 63 -12.11 -14.39 -23.98
C ASN A 63 -11.81 -15.09 -25.32
N GLY A 64 -10.76 -15.91 -25.35
CA GLY A 64 -10.09 -16.40 -26.55
C GLY A 64 -8.59 -16.10 -26.54
N ASP A 65 -8.20 -14.96 -25.95
CA ASP A 65 -6.83 -14.43 -25.96
C ASP A 65 -6.20 -14.30 -24.56
N PHE A 66 -6.85 -14.82 -23.50
CA PHE A 66 -6.32 -14.78 -22.14
C PHE A 66 -5.09 -15.66 -22.00
N ALA A 67 -4.10 -15.15 -21.27
CA ALA A 67 -2.84 -15.84 -20.98
C ALA A 67 -2.87 -16.53 -19.60
N PHE A 68 -3.63 -16.00 -18.64
CA PHE A 68 -3.70 -16.52 -17.28
C PHE A 68 -5.04 -17.18 -16.96
N TYR A 69 -6.15 -16.52 -17.25
CA TYR A 69 -7.48 -17.12 -17.13
C TYR A 69 -7.75 -18.07 -18.30
N PRO A 70 -8.49 -19.18 -18.10
CA PRO A 70 -8.81 -20.08 -19.19
C PRO A 70 -9.80 -19.43 -20.16
N ASN A 71 -9.63 -19.72 -21.45
CA ASN A 71 -10.46 -19.21 -22.54
C ASN A 71 -11.76 -20.04 -22.68
N THR A 72 -12.57 -20.06 -21.62
CA THR A 72 -13.88 -20.70 -21.59
C THR A 72 -14.94 -19.68 -21.14
N PRO A 73 -16.22 -19.82 -21.53
CA PRO A 73 -17.26 -18.82 -21.19
C PRO A 73 -17.41 -18.54 -19.69
N THR A 74 -17.01 -19.48 -18.83
CA THR A 74 -17.09 -19.39 -17.36
C THR A 74 -15.74 -19.21 -16.69
N LEU A 75 -14.63 -19.12 -17.43
CA LEU A 75 -13.27 -19.16 -16.90
C LEU A 75 -12.97 -20.44 -16.08
N GLU A 76 -13.59 -21.57 -16.43
CA GLU A 76 -13.31 -22.86 -15.79
C GLU A 76 -12.35 -23.73 -16.62
N PRO A 77 -11.46 -24.51 -15.97
CA PRO A 77 -11.21 -24.56 -14.51
C PRO A 77 -10.53 -23.28 -14.01
N PHE A 78 -11.05 -22.70 -12.93
CA PHE A 78 -10.54 -21.42 -12.41
C PHE A 78 -9.11 -21.54 -11.86
N PRO A 79 -8.23 -20.52 -12.00
CA PRO A 79 -6.83 -20.63 -11.63
C PRO A 79 -6.62 -20.96 -10.14
N THR A 80 -5.79 -21.96 -9.87
CA THR A 80 -5.47 -22.43 -8.52
C THR A 80 -4.57 -21.45 -7.78
N VAL A 81 -4.48 -21.57 -6.44
CA VAL A 81 -3.48 -20.82 -5.66
C VAL A 81 -2.07 -21.04 -6.19
N GLN A 82 -1.71 -22.26 -6.59
CA GLN A 82 -0.37 -22.54 -7.12
C GLN A 82 -0.07 -21.69 -8.36
N GLN A 83 -0.98 -21.68 -9.34
CA GLN A 83 -0.81 -20.88 -10.56
C GLN A 83 -0.70 -19.37 -10.26
N ARG A 84 -1.45 -18.89 -9.26
CA ARG A 84 -1.34 -17.49 -8.80
C ARG A 84 0.01 -17.21 -8.15
N MET A 85 0.51 -18.11 -7.30
CA MET A 85 1.83 -17.97 -6.68
C MET A 85 2.97 -18.04 -7.71
N ASP A 86 2.82 -18.81 -8.79
CA ASP A 86 3.76 -18.82 -9.90
C ASP A 86 3.82 -17.45 -10.61
N VAL A 87 2.66 -16.81 -10.83
CA VAL A 87 2.61 -15.42 -11.34
C VAL A 87 3.23 -14.44 -10.35
N TYR A 88 2.90 -14.55 -9.06
CA TYR A 88 3.49 -13.68 -8.03
C TYR A 88 5.02 -13.78 -8.06
N ARG A 89 5.56 -15.00 -8.00
CA ARG A 89 7.02 -15.24 -8.03
C ARG A 89 7.68 -14.68 -9.28
N LYS A 90 7.02 -14.81 -10.44
CA LYS A 90 7.54 -14.31 -11.72
C LYS A 90 7.70 -12.78 -11.72
N HIS A 91 6.77 -12.03 -11.11
CA HIS A 91 6.70 -10.58 -11.26
C HIS A 91 7.14 -9.78 -10.02
N ALA A 92 7.07 -10.37 -8.81
CA ALA A 92 7.38 -9.66 -7.57
C ALA A 92 8.83 -9.18 -7.52
N LEU A 93 9.79 -9.97 -8.01
CA LEU A 93 11.21 -9.61 -8.00
C LEU A 93 11.48 -8.35 -8.83
N GLU A 94 10.98 -8.30 -10.07
CA GLU A 94 11.20 -7.17 -10.99
C GLU A 94 10.56 -5.88 -10.45
N LEU A 95 9.32 -5.96 -9.96
CA LEU A 95 8.63 -4.80 -9.37
C LEU A 95 9.37 -4.28 -8.14
N SER A 96 9.83 -5.17 -7.27
CA SER A 96 10.59 -4.83 -6.06
C SER A 96 11.92 -4.18 -6.39
N GLU A 97 12.67 -4.77 -7.35
CA GLU A 97 13.93 -4.22 -7.85
C GLU A 97 13.73 -2.81 -8.40
N GLN A 98 12.72 -2.59 -9.25
CA GLN A 98 12.44 -1.28 -9.83
C GLN A 98 12.09 -0.25 -8.76
N ALA A 99 11.27 -0.61 -7.76
CA ALA A 99 10.94 0.27 -6.65
C ALA A 99 12.19 0.63 -5.83
N ILE A 100 13.06 -0.33 -5.51
CA ILE A 100 14.31 -0.09 -4.76
C ILE A 100 15.26 0.82 -5.55
N ARG A 101 15.44 0.57 -6.85
CA ARG A 101 16.28 1.41 -7.72
C ARG A 101 15.72 2.83 -7.82
N ASN A 102 14.41 2.98 -7.99
CA ASN A 102 13.75 4.29 -7.99
C ASN A 102 13.87 5.01 -6.64
N CYS A 103 13.94 4.27 -5.53
CA CYS A 103 14.16 4.82 -4.19
C CYS A 103 15.58 5.37 -4.06
N LEU A 104 16.59 4.58 -4.40
CA LEU A 104 17.99 4.98 -4.30
C LEU A 104 18.38 6.05 -5.32
N ALA A 105 17.71 6.12 -6.47
CA ALA A 105 17.93 7.20 -7.44
C ALA A 105 17.62 8.61 -6.87
N GLN A 106 16.83 8.71 -5.80
CA GLN A 106 16.51 9.98 -5.12
C GLN A 106 17.56 10.38 -4.09
N VAL A 107 18.51 9.49 -3.75
CA VAL A 107 19.50 9.74 -2.70
C VAL A 107 20.89 9.32 -3.19
N SER A 108 21.76 10.31 -3.41
CA SER A 108 23.15 10.04 -3.82
C SER A 108 24.03 9.48 -2.71
N SER A 109 23.59 9.58 -1.46
CA SER A 109 24.36 9.25 -0.25
C SER A 109 24.38 7.77 0.13
N THR A 110 23.62 6.92 -0.57
CA THR A 110 23.48 5.49 -0.23
C THR A 110 23.54 4.60 -1.46
N GLN A 111 24.45 3.63 -1.42
CA GLN A 111 24.59 2.58 -2.42
C GLN A 111 23.99 1.25 -1.94
N LEU A 112 23.67 0.36 -2.88
CA LEU A 112 23.14 -0.99 -2.59
C LEU A 112 24.06 -1.80 -1.65
N SER A 113 25.38 -1.68 -1.84
CA SER A 113 26.40 -2.37 -1.03
C SER A 113 26.45 -1.89 0.42
N GLU A 114 25.84 -0.76 0.75
CA GLU A 114 25.83 -0.20 2.09
C GLU A 114 24.55 -0.54 2.87
N LEU A 115 23.56 -1.17 2.22
CA LEU A 115 22.33 -1.59 2.88
C LEU A 115 22.65 -2.66 3.93
N THR A 116 22.26 -2.41 5.18
CA THR A 116 22.53 -3.31 6.30
C THR A 116 21.33 -4.21 6.61
N HIS A 117 20.12 -3.76 6.28
CA HIS A 117 18.89 -4.51 6.49
C HIS A 117 17.97 -4.42 5.27
N LEU A 118 17.26 -5.51 4.99
CA LEU A 118 16.21 -5.61 3.98
C LEU A 118 14.92 -6.12 4.64
N ILE A 119 13.84 -5.34 4.56
CA ILE A 119 12.51 -5.73 5.03
C ILE A 119 11.60 -5.91 3.81
N THR A 120 11.17 -7.14 3.53
CA THR A 120 10.17 -7.39 2.49
C THR A 120 8.78 -7.42 3.10
N VAL A 121 7.79 -6.89 2.39
CA VAL A 121 6.40 -6.81 2.85
C VAL A 121 5.47 -7.24 1.72
N SER A 122 4.60 -8.21 1.99
CA SER A 122 3.53 -8.58 1.07
C SER A 122 2.41 -9.32 1.78
N CYS A 123 1.17 -9.16 1.31
CA CYS A 123 0.08 -10.07 1.66
C CYS A 123 -0.48 -10.83 0.45
N THR A 124 0.08 -10.63 -0.74
CA THR A 124 -0.44 -11.16 -2.01
C THR A 124 0.37 -12.34 -2.56
N GLY A 125 1.48 -12.69 -1.93
CA GLY A 125 2.16 -13.95 -2.23
C GLY A 125 3.32 -14.23 -1.29
N MET A 126 3.71 -15.49 -1.20
CA MET A 126 4.86 -15.95 -0.43
C MET A 126 5.40 -17.25 -1.00
N TYR A 127 6.72 -17.41 -0.97
CA TYR A 127 7.44 -18.60 -1.42
C TYR A 127 8.79 -18.68 -0.68
N ALA A 128 9.45 -19.84 -0.73
CA ALA A 128 10.75 -20.07 -0.09
C ALA A 128 11.65 -20.92 -1.01
N PRO A 129 12.93 -20.53 -1.28
CA PRO A 129 13.61 -19.28 -0.93
C PRO A 129 12.84 -18.03 -1.41
N GLY A 130 12.67 -17.05 -0.52
CA GLY A 130 11.71 -15.96 -0.72
C GLY A 130 12.25 -14.77 -1.51
N LEU A 131 11.37 -13.80 -1.74
CA LEU A 131 11.67 -12.53 -2.40
C LEU A 131 12.87 -11.80 -1.77
N ASP A 132 13.04 -11.94 -0.45
CA ASP A 132 14.17 -11.35 0.28
C ASP A 132 15.52 -11.92 -0.17
N ILE A 133 15.59 -13.22 -0.49
CA ILE A 133 16.81 -13.88 -1.00
C ILE A 133 17.03 -13.51 -2.45
N GLU A 134 15.98 -13.61 -3.27
CA GLU A 134 16.07 -13.27 -4.70
C GLU A 134 16.49 -11.81 -4.91
N LEU A 135 16.08 -10.89 -4.03
CA LEU A 135 16.53 -9.49 -4.04
C LEU A 135 18.01 -9.34 -3.66
N VAL A 136 18.52 -10.12 -2.70
CA VAL A 136 19.95 -10.12 -2.37
C VAL A 136 20.79 -10.50 -3.58
N GLU A 137 20.40 -11.58 -4.27
CA GLU A 137 21.09 -12.06 -5.45
C GLU A 137 20.97 -11.07 -6.62
N ARG A 138 19.75 -10.61 -6.91
CA ARG A 138 19.45 -9.72 -8.03
C ARG A 138 20.13 -8.37 -7.92
N LEU A 139 20.13 -7.77 -6.72
CA LEU A 139 20.71 -6.46 -6.46
C LEU A 139 22.17 -6.54 -6.00
N GLN A 140 22.73 -7.74 -5.88
CA GLN A 140 24.09 -8.00 -5.37
C GLN A 140 24.30 -7.33 -4.00
N LEU A 141 23.32 -7.45 -3.11
CA LEU A 141 23.43 -6.94 -1.74
C LEU A 141 24.50 -7.74 -0.98
N PRO A 142 25.09 -7.18 0.09
CA PRO A 142 26.01 -7.94 0.93
C PRO A 142 25.34 -9.22 1.45
N GLY A 143 26.04 -10.37 1.38
CA GLY A 143 25.52 -11.63 1.91
C GLY A 143 25.23 -11.62 3.43
N THR A 144 25.72 -10.59 4.13
CA THR A 144 25.48 -10.32 5.55
C THR A 144 24.27 -9.43 5.84
N VAL A 145 23.55 -8.97 4.81
CA VAL A 145 22.35 -8.13 4.99
C VAL A 145 21.32 -8.88 5.84
N GLN A 146 20.83 -8.22 6.88
CA GLN A 146 19.84 -8.80 7.77
C GLN A 146 18.46 -8.70 7.12
N ARG A 147 17.78 -9.84 6.99
CA ARG A 147 16.50 -9.92 6.28
C ARG A 147 15.35 -10.15 7.24
N THR A 148 14.22 -9.49 7.00
CA THR A 148 12.96 -9.77 7.70
C THR A 148 11.81 -9.69 6.72
N ALA A 149 10.91 -10.68 6.74
CA ALA A 149 9.71 -10.68 5.91
C ALA A 149 8.48 -10.41 6.78
N VAL A 150 7.74 -9.34 6.46
CA VAL A 150 6.46 -8.99 7.08
C VAL A 150 5.35 -9.45 6.13
N ASN A 151 4.85 -10.66 6.38
CA ASN A 151 3.89 -11.30 5.49
C ASN A 151 2.45 -11.26 6.04
N PHE A 152 1.49 -11.19 5.13
CA PHE A 152 0.07 -11.48 5.38
C PHE A 152 -0.64 -10.55 6.39
N MET A 153 -0.12 -9.34 6.60
CA MET A 153 -0.77 -8.32 7.46
C MET A 153 -1.73 -7.39 6.70
N GLY A 154 -1.79 -7.45 5.37
CA GLY A 154 -2.70 -6.62 4.58
C GLY A 154 -2.27 -5.15 4.47
N CYS A 155 -3.25 -4.26 4.28
CA CYS A 155 -3.01 -2.88 3.88
C CYS A 155 -2.26 -2.01 4.91
N TYR A 156 -2.18 -2.42 6.18
CA TYR A 156 -1.42 -1.71 7.23
C TYR A 156 0.01 -2.24 7.44
N ALA A 157 0.45 -3.23 6.66
CA ALA A 157 1.74 -3.89 6.85
C ALA A 157 2.94 -2.91 6.74
N ALA A 158 2.83 -1.88 5.91
CA ALA A 158 3.87 -0.85 5.77
C ALA A 158 4.18 -0.15 7.11
N PHE A 159 3.19 0.08 7.97
CA PHE A 159 3.40 0.69 9.29
C PHE A 159 4.21 -0.24 10.20
N ASN A 160 3.96 -1.55 10.13
CA ASN A 160 4.70 -2.53 10.92
C ASN A 160 6.15 -2.65 10.43
N ALA A 161 6.38 -2.60 9.12
CA ALA A 161 7.72 -2.54 8.55
C ALA A 161 8.46 -1.25 8.94
N ILE A 162 7.78 -0.10 8.94
CA ILE A 162 8.35 1.19 9.38
C ILE A 162 8.70 1.15 10.88
N LYS A 163 7.84 0.59 11.75
CA LYS A 163 8.15 0.41 13.18
C LYS A 163 9.36 -0.49 13.41
N LEU A 164 9.48 -1.57 12.63
CA LEU A 164 10.65 -2.45 12.68
C LEU A 164 11.92 -1.70 12.25
N ALA A 165 11.86 -0.97 11.14
CA ALA A 165 12.96 -0.14 10.67
C ALA A 165 13.34 0.95 11.68
N ASP A 166 12.35 1.58 12.34
CA ASP A 166 12.58 2.55 13.43
C ASP A 166 13.35 1.93 14.59
N ALA A 167 12.93 0.75 15.05
CA ALA A 167 13.61 0.02 16.11
C ALA A 167 15.05 -0.32 15.72
N ILE A 168 15.27 -0.75 14.46
CA ILE A 168 16.60 -1.03 13.92
C ILE A 168 17.48 0.22 13.89
N CYS A 169 16.99 1.34 13.34
CA CYS A 169 17.74 2.60 13.27
C CYS A 169 18.06 3.15 14.67
N LYS A 170 17.13 3.01 15.63
CA LYS A 170 17.34 3.39 17.04
C LYS A 170 18.30 2.47 17.78
N ALA A 171 18.41 1.20 17.42
CA ALA A 171 19.36 0.27 18.03
C ALA A 171 20.75 0.37 17.38
N THR A 172 20.80 0.63 16.08
CA THR A 172 22.01 0.65 15.26
C THR A 172 22.13 1.98 14.51
N PRO A 173 22.86 2.98 15.04
CA PRO A 173 22.92 4.33 14.45
C PRO A 173 23.33 4.39 12.97
N LYS A 174 24.16 3.44 12.52
CA LYS A 174 24.66 3.35 11.14
C LYS A 174 23.79 2.47 10.22
N ALA A 175 22.64 2.00 10.70
CA ALA A 175 21.79 1.16 9.88
C ALA A 175 21.21 1.93 8.69
N LYS A 176 21.28 1.28 7.52
CA LYS A 176 20.60 1.69 6.29
C LYS A 176 19.59 0.59 5.98
N VAL A 177 18.33 0.84 6.31
CA VAL A 177 17.25 -0.14 6.22
C VAL A 177 16.49 0.12 4.93
N MET A 178 16.47 -0.86 4.03
CA MET A 178 15.61 -0.85 2.85
C MET A 178 14.37 -1.66 3.15
N LEU A 179 13.19 -1.03 3.12
CA LEU A 179 11.93 -1.77 3.13
C LEU A 179 11.33 -1.77 1.73
N VAL A 180 10.65 -2.85 1.35
CA VAL A 180 9.95 -2.95 0.06
C VAL A 180 8.62 -3.66 0.25
N CYS A 181 7.53 -2.94 -0.06
CA CYS A 181 6.17 -3.47 -0.12
C CYS A 181 5.86 -3.83 -1.56
N THR A 182 5.52 -5.09 -1.82
CA THR A 182 5.23 -5.58 -3.18
C THR A 182 3.91 -6.32 -3.18
N GLU A 183 2.95 -5.80 -3.94
CA GLU A 183 1.59 -6.28 -3.93
C GLU A 183 1.09 -6.52 -5.36
N ILE A 184 0.72 -7.76 -5.63
CA ILE A 184 0.13 -8.19 -6.89
C ILE A 184 -1.28 -8.67 -6.53
N CYS A 185 -2.20 -7.73 -6.34
CA CYS A 185 -3.55 -8.04 -5.89
C CYS A 185 -4.43 -8.61 -7.01
N THR A 186 -4.19 -8.20 -8.26
CA THR A 186 -5.04 -8.55 -9.41
C THR A 186 -5.04 -10.04 -9.73
N ILE A 187 -4.00 -10.78 -9.34
CA ILE A 187 -3.95 -12.24 -9.47
C ILE A 187 -4.88 -12.94 -8.49
N HIS A 188 -5.60 -12.23 -7.60
CA HIS A 188 -6.52 -12.79 -6.61
C HIS A 188 -7.98 -12.46 -6.88
N PHE A 189 -8.31 -12.03 -8.11
CA PHE A 189 -9.71 -11.89 -8.53
C PHE A 189 -10.50 -13.17 -8.23
N GLN A 190 -11.67 -12.97 -7.63
CA GLN A 190 -12.64 -14.01 -7.31
C GLN A 190 -13.95 -13.81 -8.07
N LYS A 191 -14.44 -14.90 -8.68
CA LYS A 191 -15.68 -14.93 -9.48
C LYS A 191 -16.89 -15.21 -8.58
N HIS A 192 -17.13 -14.31 -7.63
CA HIS A 192 -18.23 -14.35 -6.67
C HIS A 192 -19.12 -13.10 -6.86
N SER A 193 -20.44 -13.29 -6.77
CA SER A 193 -21.43 -12.24 -7.05
C SER A 193 -21.84 -11.45 -5.81
N GLU A 194 -21.42 -11.92 -4.64
CA GLU A 194 -21.64 -11.30 -3.35
C GLU A 194 -20.97 -9.93 -3.28
N GLN A 195 -21.65 -8.99 -2.62
CA GLN A 195 -21.27 -7.57 -2.65
C GLN A 195 -19.83 -7.31 -2.21
N ASP A 196 -19.35 -8.01 -1.18
CA ASP A 196 -18.00 -7.85 -0.64
C ASP A 196 -16.92 -8.22 -1.67
N HIS A 197 -17.16 -9.27 -2.46
CA HIS A 197 -16.26 -9.66 -3.55
C HIS A 197 -16.30 -8.64 -4.70
N LEU A 198 -17.48 -8.14 -5.06
CA LEU A 198 -17.61 -7.10 -6.10
C LEU A 198 -16.89 -5.80 -5.70
N VAL A 199 -16.99 -5.40 -4.43
CA VAL A 199 -16.29 -4.23 -3.89
C VAL A 199 -14.78 -4.47 -3.91
N SER A 200 -14.31 -5.62 -3.41
CA SER A 200 -12.89 -5.98 -3.44
C SER A 200 -12.32 -5.94 -4.87
N ASN A 201 -12.98 -6.59 -5.82
CA ASN A 201 -12.60 -6.65 -7.24
C ASN A 201 -12.57 -5.25 -7.90
N ALA A 202 -13.37 -4.30 -7.40
CA ALA A 202 -13.37 -2.93 -7.88
C ALA A 202 -12.20 -2.09 -7.35
N LEU A 203 -11.54 -2.48 -6.25
CA LEU A 203 -10.57 -1.64 -5.54
C LEU A 203 -9.13 -1.98 -5.86
N PHE A 204 -8.76 -3.27 -5.86
CA PHE A 204 -7.37 -3.67 -5.73
C PHE A 204 -6.57 -3.64 -7.04
N GLY A 205 -5.38 -3.02 -7.03
CA GLY A 205 -4.43 -2.98 -8.14
C GLY A 205 -3.05 -3.49 -7.72
N ASP A 206 -2.13 -3.56 -8.67
CA ASP A 206 -0.76 -4.03 -8.44
C ASP A 206 0.23 -2.86 -8.33
N GLY A 207 1.21 -3.02 -7.46
CA GLY A 207 2.31 -2.06 -7.33
C GLY A 207 3.33 -2.44 -6.27
N ALA A 208 4.48 -1.79 -6.33
CA ALA A 208 5.52 -1.90 -5.34
C ALA A 208 6.02 -0.52 -4.90
N ALA A 209 6.37 -0.41 -3.63
CA ALA A 209 6.98 0.79 -3.07
C ALA A 209 8.13 0.41 -2.14
N ALA A 210 9.28 1.06 -2.32
CA ALA A 210 10.47 0.86 -1.50
C ALA A 210 10.80 2.14 -0.74
N VAL A 211 11.33 1.99 0.46
CA VAL A 211 11.67 3.12 1.33
C VAL A 211 13.04 2.90 1.96
N LEU A 212 13.88 3.93 1.89
CA LEU A 212 15.13 3.97 2.63
C LEU A 212 14.90 4.66 3.98
N MET A 213 15.26 3.97 5.06
CA MET A 213 15.24 4.51 6.42
C MET A 213 16.62 4.50 7.07
N GLN A 214 16.93 5.57 7.78
CA GLN A 214 18.25 5.80 8.40
C GLN A 214 18.11 6.52 9.75
N GLY A 215 19.14 6.42 10.59
CA GLY A 215 19.24 7.16 11.87
C GLY A 215 19.58 8.65 11.73
N GLN A 216 19.88 9.10 10.51
CA GLN A 216 20.20 10.48 10.16
C GLN A 216 19.35 10.93 8.97
N PRO A 217 18.97 12.21 8.89
CA PRO A 217 18.22 12.73 7.75
C PRO A 217 19.07 12.71 6.49
N CYS A 218 18.40 12.60 5.33
CA CYS A 218 19.05 12.75 4.03
C CYS A 218 19.18 14.23 3.66
N GLN A 219 20.02 14.54 2.65
CA GLN A 219 20.33 15.94 2.26
C GLN A 219 19.11 16.74 1.78
N GLU A 220 18.09 16.05 1.26
CA GLU A 220 16.84 16.70 0.83
C GLU A 220 15.79 16.66 1.95
N VAL A 221 14.52 16.47 1.59
CA VAL A 221 13.44 16.27 2.54
C VAL A 221 13.50 14.85 3.12
N SER A 222 13.22 14.74 4.41
CA SER A 222 13.05 13.50 5.14
C SER A 222 11.84 13.63 6.07
N LEU A 223 11.21 12.51 6.41
CA LEU A 223 10.15 12.49 7.43
C LEU A 223 10.69 11.85 8.71
N GLU A 224 10.84 12.65 9.76
CA GLU A 224 11.24 12.20 11.10
C GLU A 224 10.09 11.44 11.75
N LEU A 225 10.32 10.19 12.17
CA LEU A 225 9.31 9.41 12.90
C LEU A 225 9.09 9.99 14.30
N GLN A 226 7.85 10.38 14.66
CA GLN A 226 7.53 10.95 15.97
C GLN A 226 6.87 9.93 16.90
N SER A 227 5.73 9.39 16.49
CA SER A 227 4.95 8.44 17.29
C SER A 227 4.20 7.44 16.41
N PHE A 228 3.83 6.33 17.03
CA PHE A 228 2.99 5.32 16.43
C PHE A 228 1.92 4.90 17.44
N HIS A 229 0.74 4.55 16.95
CA HIS A 229 -0.27 3.94 17.77
C HIS A 229 -1.06 2.91 16.95
N CYS A 230 -1.37 1.78 17.59
CA CYS A 230 -2.11 0.68 16.99
C CYS A 230 -3.31 0.36 17.88
N ASP A 231 -4.50 0.34 17.29
CA ASP A 231 -5.71 -0.18 17.91
C ASP A 231 -6.19 -1.41 17.14
N LEU A 232 -6.76 -2.35 17.90
CA LEU A 232 -7.47 -3.49 17.35
C LEU A 232 -8.95 -3.34 17.71
N ALA A 233 -9.83 -3.49 16.72
CA ALA A 233 -11.27 -3.47 16.91
C ALA A 233 -11.84 -4.88 16.69
N PRO A 234 -11.91 -5.76 17.71
CA PRO A 234 -12.31 -7.16 17.55
C PRO A 234 -13.67 -7.38 16.90
N ALA A 235 -14.58 -6.41 17.04
CA ALA A 235 -15.88 -6.40 16.37
C ALA A 235 -15.77 -6.43 14.83
N GLY A 236 -14.65 -5.95 14.27
CA GLY A 236 -14.36 -5.94 12.84
C GLY A 236 -13.70 -7.22 12.31
N LYS A 237 -13.51 -8.26 13.14
CA LYS A 237 -12.76 -9.46 12.77
C LYS A 237 -13.23 -10.13 11.48
N ARG A 238 -14.55 -10.15 11.23
CA ARG A 238 -15.15 -10.74 10.03
C ARG A 238 -15.41 -9.73 8.92
N GLU A 239 -15.34 -8.45 9.23
CA GLU A 239 -15.66 -7.37 8.29
C GLU A 239 -14.51 -7.08 7.32
N MET A 240 -13.28 -7.39 7.74
CA MET A 240 -12.11 -7.40 6.88
C MET A 240 -11.24 -8.61 7.19
N ALA A 241 -11.17 -9.55 6.26
CA ALA A 241 -10.46 -10.81 6.43
C ALA A 241 -9.79 -11.24 5.13
N TRP A 242 -8.68 -11.98 5.28
CA TRP A 242 -7.86 -12.45 4.16
C TRP A 242 -7.56 -13.92 4.41
N HIS A 243 -8.15 -14.80 3.59
CA HIS A 243 -8.10 -16.25 3.76
C HIS A 243 -7.46 -16.90 2.53
N ILE A 244 -6.75 -18.01 2.73
CA ILE A 244 -6.18 -18.78 1.61
C ILE A 244 -7.17 -19.90 1.29
N GLY A 245 -7.79 -19.85 0.11
CA GLY A 245 -8.66 -20.90 -0.42
C GLY A 245 -7.95 -21.74 -1.49
N ASP A 246 -8.68 -22.59 -2.21
CA ASP A 246 -8.09 -23.45 -3.25
C ASP A 246 -7.76 -22.67 -4.54
N THR A 247 -8.50 -21.60 -4.79
CA THR A 247 -8.45 -20.82 -6.04
C THR A 247 -7.93 -19.40 -5.85
N GLY A 248 -7.38 -19.06 -4.70
CA GLY A 248 -6.72 -17.76 -4.47
C GLY A 248 -6.70 -17.34 -3.02
N PHE A 249 -6.21 -16.13 -2.77
CA PHE A 249 -6.43 -15.46 -1.51
C PHE A 249 -7.77 -14.71 -1.59
N GLU A 250 -8.65 -14.98 -0.65
CA GLU A 250 -10.03 -14.53 -0.63
C GLU A 250 -10.19 -13.37 0.34
N MET A 251 -10.62 -12.21 -0.19
CA MET A 251 -10.92 -11.02 0.60
C MET A 251 -12.37 -11.03 1.02
N THR A 252 -12.61 -10.94 2.32
CA THR A 252 -13.85 -10.38 2.85
C THR A 252 -13.63 -8.89 3.08
N LEU A 253 -14.42 -8.05 2.42
CA LEU A 253 -14.40 -6.60 2.60
C LEU A 253 -15.83 -6.09 2.70
N SER A 254 -16.34 -6.09 3.92
CA SER A 254 -17.69 -5.67 4.23
C SER A 254 -17.88 -4.18 4.02
N SER A 255 -19.06 -3.82 3.53
CA SER A 255 -19.52 -2.42 3.44
C SER A 255 -19.60 -1.70 4.79
N TYR A 256 -19.49 -2.43 5.92
CA TYR A 256 -19.51 -1.88 7.28
C TYR A 256 -18.15 -1.36 7.78
N VAL A 257 -17.05 -1.68 7.09
CA VAL A 257 -15.70 -1.23 7.47
C VAL A 257 -15.60 0.29 7.70
N PRO A 258 -16.17 1.16 6.84
CA PRO A 258 -16.16 2.60 7.07
C PRO A 258 -16.85 3.02 8.38
N ASP A 259 -17.93 2.34 8.79
CA ASP A 259 -18.62 2.66 10.05
C ASP A 259 -17.80 2.26 11.28
N LEU A 260 -17.04 1.17 11.19
CA LEU A 260 -16.10 0.79 12.25
C LEU A 260 -14.94 1.81 12.37
N ILE A 261 -14.40 2.26 11.24
CA ILE A 261 -13.38 3.32 11.21
C ILE A 261 -13.95 4.60 11.80
N LYS A 262 -15.17 4.99 11.41
CA LYS A 262 -15.87 6.17 11.95
C LYS A 262 -15.91 6.18 13.47
N LYS A 263 -16.22 5.03 14.08
CA LYS A 263 -16.30 4.88 15.55
C LYS A 263 -14.95 4.97 16.24
N GLY A 264 -13.86 4.55 15.59
CA GLY A 264 -12.54 4.43 16.20
C GLY A 264 -11.58 5.59 15.91
N ILE A 265 -11.73 6.30 14.79
CA ILE A 265 -10.66 7.15 14.25
C ILE A 265 -10.29 8.34 15.14
N LYS A 266 -11.28 9.00 15.78
CA LYS A 266 -11.01 10.09 16.73
C LYS A 266 -10.18 9.59 17.92
N GLN A 267 -10.62 8.49 18.53
CA GLN A 267 -9.91 7.90 19.67
C GLN A 267 -8.49 7.43 19.29
N LEU A 268 -8.33 6.81 18.12
CA LEU A 268 -7.02 6.42 17.60
C LEU A 268 -6.09 7.65 17.47
N THR A 269 -6.63 8.75 16.94
CA THR A 269 -5.89 10.01 16.76
C THR A 269 -5.50 10.62 18.11
N ASP A 270 -6.43 10.69 19.07
CA ASP A 270 -6.18 11.21 20.40
C ASP A 270 -5.09 10.41 21.13
N ARG A 271 -5.11 9.08 21.00
CA ARG A 271 -4.08 8.19 21.58
C ARG A 271 -2.72 8.32 20.89
N LEU A 272 -2.69 8.50 19.57
CA LEU A 272 -1.45 8.76 18.83
C LEU A 272 -0.76 10.06 19.28
N LEU A 273 -1.56 11.09 19.54
CA LEU A 273 -1.09 12.41 19.94
C LEU A 273 -0.90 12.55 21.46
N GLN A 274 -1.28 11.53 22.24
CA GLN A 274 -1.21 11.57 23.69
C GLN A 274 0.23 11.82 24.17
N GLY A 275 0.43 12.89 24.94
CA GLY A 275 1.73 13.29 25.46
C GLY A 275 2.60 14.09 24.47
N LEU A 276 2.11 14.35 23.26
CA LEU A 276 2.74 15.27 22.31
C LEU A 276 2.18 16.68 22.46
N LYS A 277 2.93 17.68 21.97
CA LYS A 277 2.49 19.08 21.94
C LYS A 277 1.54 19.37 20.76
N THR A 278 1.53 18.49 19.76
CA THR A 278 0.74 18.63 18.54
C THR A 278 -0.71 18.26 18.78
N THR A 279 -1.62 19.10 18.29
CA THR A 279 -3.06 18.86 18.27
C THR A 279 -3.54 18.57 16.85
N VAL A 280 -4.68 17.87 16.71
CA VAL A 280 -5.24 17.54 15.38
C VAL A 280 -5.46 18.79 14.52
N SER A 281 -5.92 19.89 15.14
CA SER A 281 -6.18 21.17 14.45
C SER A 281 -4.93 21.85 13.87
N GLU A 282 -3.74 21.46 14.34
CA GLU A 282 -2.47 22.01 13.81
C GLU A 282 -1.94 21.21 12.62
N ILE A 283 -2.47 20.01 12.38
CA ILE A 283 -1.99 19.12 11.32
C ILE A 283 -2.61 19.54 9.99
N LYS A 284 -1.75 19.85 9.01
CA LYS A 284 -2.15 20.26 7.65
C LYS A 284 -1.71 19.27 6.57
N LEU A 285 -0.88 18.30 6.94
CA LEU A 285 -0.30 17.33 6.02
C LEU A 285 -0.82 15.94 6.38
N PHE A 286 -1.47 15.29 5.40
CA PHE A 286 -2.11 14.01 5.60
C PHE A 286 -1.69 13.00 4.53
N ALA A 287 -1.31 11.81 4.97
CA ALA A 287 -0.99 10.68 4.11
C ALA A 287 -1.84 9.47 4.50
N ILE A 288 -3.13 9.53 4.19
CA ILE A 288 -4.08 8.50 4.59
C ILE A 288 -4.10 7.36 3.56
N HIS A 289 -4.04 6.11 4.02
CA HIS A 289 -4.20 4.94 3.15
C HIS A 289 -5.59 4.98 2.49
N PRO A 290 -5.67 5.07 1.15
CA PRO A 290 -6.94 5.12 0.46
C PRO A 290 -7.46 3.70 0.20
N GLY A 291 -7.92 3.03 1.26
CA GLY A 291 -8.48 1.67 1.15
C GLY A 291 -9.74 1.61 0.27
N GLY A 292 -10.39 2.75 0.10
CA GLY A 292 -11.50 3.03 -0.81
C GLY A 292 -12.02 4.45 -0.59
N ARG A 293 -12.76 5.01 -1.55
CA ARG A 293 -13.24 6.41 -1.47
C ARG A 293 -13.99 6.71 -0.17
N ARG A 294 -14.84 5.78 0.27
CA ARG A 294 -15.67 5.94 1.47
C ARG A 294 -14.86 6.03 2.77
N ILE A 295 -13.69 5.39 2.82
CA ILE A 295 -12.80 5.47 3.99
C ILE A 295 -12.25 6.90 4.14
N LEU A 296 -11.83 7.51 3.03
CA LEU A 296 -11.35 8.90 3.02
C LEU A 296 -12.44 9.88 3.47
N GLU A 297 -13.64 9.75 2.91
CA GLU A 297 -14.82 10.57 3.27
C GLU A 297 -15.15 10.49 4.77
N VAL A 298 -15.07 9.29 5.37
CA VAL A 298 -15.33 9.09 6.79
C VAL A 298 -14.26 9.77 7.65
N ILE A 299 -12.99 9.61 7.30
CA ILE A 299 -11.89 10.21 8.05
C ILE A 299 -11.96 11.75 7.96
N GLU A 300 -12.29 12.28 6.77
CA GLU A 300 -12.54 13.71 6.57
C GLU A 300 -13.62 14.23 7.51
N GLN A 301 -14.77 13.57 7.53
CA GLN A 301 -15.87 13.94 8.39
C GLN A 301 -15.48 13.90 9.87
N GLU A 302 -14.82 12.84 10.32
CA GLU A 302 -14.54 12.63 11.74
C GLU A 302 -13.38 13.50 12.25
N LEU A 303 -12.41 13.85 11.41
CA LEU A 303 -11.29 14.71 11.79
C LEU A 303 -11.47 16.17 11.40
N GLY A 304 -12.60 16.52 10.77
CA GLY A 304 -12.86 17.88 10.30
C GLY A 304 -11.95 18.30 9.15
N MET A 305 -11.46 17.34 8.37
CA MET A 305 -10.61 17.60 7.21
C MET A 305 -11.47 17.90 5.99
N THR A 306 -10.91 18.69 5.09
CA THR A 306 -11.45 18.90 3.76
C THR A 306 -10.98 17.81 2.80
N ARG A 307 -11.66 17.71 1.65
CA ARG A 307 -11.21 16.83 0.57
C ARG A 307 -9.81 17.20 0.05
N ASP A 308 -9.44 18.47 0.11
CA ASP A 308 -8.14 18.96 -0.36
C ASP A 308 -6.99 18.56 0.58
N ASP A 309 -7.27 18.45 1.89
CA ASP A 309 -6.31 17.89 2.85
C ASP A 309 -5.92 16.45 2.47
N ASN A 310 -6.88 15.68 1.93
CA ASN A 310 -6.69 14.31 1.43
C ASN A 310 -6.33 14.22 -0.07
N ARG A 311 -5.97 15.33 -0.73
CA ARG A 311 -5.74 15.35 -2.19
C ARG A 311 -4.74 14.31 -2.70
N PHE A 312 -3.70 13.97 -1.92
CA PHE A 312 -2.72 12.95 -2.31
C PHE A 312 -3.33 11.54 -2.26
N ALA A 313 -4.11 11.23 -1.23
CA ALA A 313 -4.80 9.95 -1.11
C ALA A 313 -5.82 9.75 -2.24
N TYR A 314 -6.59 10.78 -2.60
CA TYR A 314 -7.50 10.73 -3.74
C TYR A 314 -6.77 10.55 -5.08
N ARG A 315 -5.66 11.27 -5.30
CA ARG A 315 -4.87 11.11 -6.53
C ARG A 315 -4.29 9.71 -6.67
N VAL A 316 -3.77 9.14 -5.58
CA VAL A 316 -3.25 7.77 -5.59
C VAL A 316 -4.37 6.77 -5.87
N LEU A 317 -5.51 6.89 -5.18
CA LEU A 317 -6.68 6.03 -5.44
C LEU A 317 -7.13 6.12 -6.90
N GLN A 318 -7.24 7.33 -7.44
CA GLN A 318 -7.68 7.56 -8.81
C GLN A 318 -6.74 6.94 -9.84
N ASN A 319 -5.43 7.04 -9.62
CA ASN A 319 -4.42 6.66 -10.60
C ASN A 319 -3.94 5.21 -10.50
N PHE A 320 -4.04 4.60 -9.32
CA PHE A 320 -3.43 3.29 -9.06
C PHE A 320 -4.40 2.29 -8.39
N GLY A 321 -5.53 2.75 -7.84
CA GLY A 321 -6.39 1.94 -6.98
C GLY A 321 -5.75 1.63 -5.62
N ASN A 322 -6.21 0.57 -4.98
CA ASN A 322 -5.66 0.07 -3.72
C ASN A 322 -4.60 -1.01 -4.01
N MET A 323 -3.33 -0.71 -3.80
CA MET A 323 -2.19 -1.65 -3.94
C MET A 323 -1.79 -2.25 -2.59
N SER A 324 -2.77 -2.52 -1.72
CA SER A 324 -2.57 -3.01 -0.35
C SER A 324 -1.52 -2.18 0.42
N SER A 325 -0.53 -2.84 1.02
CA SER A 325 0.50 -2.22 1.88
C SER A 325 1.32 -1.13 1.18
N ALA A 326 1.55 -1.26 -0.14
CA ALA A 326 2.30 -0.26 -0.91
C ALA A 326 1.56 1.08 -1.05
N THR A 327 0.23 1.09 -0.94
CA THR A 327 -0.60 2.26 -1.28
C THR A 327 -0.29 3.49 -0.45
N VAL A 328 -0.09 3.34 0.87
CA VAL A 328 0.21 4.49 1.74
C VAL A 328 1.58 5.09 1.43
N LEU A 329 2.52 4.28 0.94
CA LEU A 329 3.84 4.75 0.53
C LEU A 329 3.78 5.57 -0.76
N PHE A 330 2.88 5.22 -1.69
CA PHE A 330 2.58 6.09 -2.84
C PHE A 330 2.01 7.43 -2.39
N VAL A 331 1.13 7.45 -1.38
CA VAL A 331 0.57 8.71 -0.84
C VAL A 331 1.65 9.55 -0.17
N LEU A 332 2.51 8.93 0.64
CA LEU A 332 3.66 9.61 1.26
C LEU A 332 4.61 10.17 0.22
N LYS A 333 4.87 9.44 -0.87
CA LYS A 333 5.73 9.91 -1.97
C LYS A 333 5.14 11.16 -2.63
N GLU A 334 3.87 11.11 -3.02
CA GLU A 334 3.16 12.26 -3.61
C GLU A 334 3.17 13.48 -2.68
N LEU A 335 3.00 13.25 -1.37
CA LEU A 335 3.13 14.30 -0.36
C LEU A 335 4.54 14.85 -0.32
N MET A 336 5.57 14.00 -0.16
CA MET A 336 6.98 14.41 -0.08
C MET A 336 7.43 15.23 -1.29
N GLN A 337 6.98 14.86 -2.50
CA GLN A 337 7.30 15.58 -3.74
C GLN A 337 6.65 16.97 -3.81
N SER A 338 5.63 17.24 -3.01
CA SER A 338 4.96 18.54 -2.93
C SER A 338 5.52 19.45 -1.85
N LEU A 339 6.33 18.91 -0.93
CA LEU A 339 6.86 19.67 0.20
C LEU A 339 7.91 20.67 -0.29
N THR A 340 7.93 21.82 0.36
CA THR A 340 8.96 22.83 0.25
C THR A 340 9.61 23.08 1.60
N PRO A 341 10.75 23.79 1.68
CA PRO A 341 11.36 24.16 2.95
C PRO A 341 10.43 24.94 3.91
N GLN A 342 9.31 25.49 3.44
CA GLN A 342 8.31 26.18 4.26
C GLN A 342 7.58 25.23 5.20
N GLU A 343 7.46 23.95 4.83
CA GLU A 343 6.84 22.92 5.65
C GLU A 343 7.80 22.34 6.71
N GLN A 344 8.96 22.96 6.95
CA GLN A 344 9.91 22.50 7.97
C GLN A 344 9.24 22.36 9.35
N ASN A 345 9.41 21.19 9.97
CA ASN A 345 8.79 20.79 11.24
C ASN A 345 7.26 20.63 11.22
N GLU A 346 6.60 20.74 10.08
CA GLU A 346 5.16 20.49 10.00
C GLU A 346 4.87 19.00 10.27
N PRO A 347 3.87 18.68 11.11
CA PRO A 347 3.46 17.31 11.40
C PRO A 347 2.72 16.70 10.20
N VAL A 348 2.99 15.43 9.91
CA VAL A 348 2.27 14.64 8.92
C VAL A 348 1.55 13.49 9.62
N LEU A 349 0.22 13.45 9.48
CA LEU A 349 -0.61 12.38 10.02
C LEU A 349 -0.88 11.32 8.97
N SER A 350 -0.72 10.06 9.35
CA SER A 350 -0.96 8.94 8.45
C SER A 350 -1.68 7.80 9.16
N PHE A 351 -2.62 7.17 8.44
CA PHE A 351 -3.39 6.03 8.90
C PHE A 351 -3.38 4.91 7.86
N ALA A 352 -3.45 3.67 8.33
CA ALA A 352 -3.80 2.51 7.53
C ALA A 352 -4.66 1.53 8.32
N PHE A 353 -5.43 0.73 7.59
CA PHE A 353 -6.41 -0.20 8.15
C PHE A 353 -6.28 -1.54 7.46
N GLY A 354 -6.53 -2.65 8.14
CA GLY A 354 -6.54 -3.97 7.48
C GLY A 354 -7.19 -5.06 8.32
N PRO A 355 -6.92 -6.35 8.03
CA PRO A 355 -7.63 -7.47 8.63
C PRO A 355 -7.70 -7.50 10.17
N GLY A 356 -8.78 -8.11 10.69
CA GLY A 356 -9.14 -8.10 12.12
C GLY A 356 -10.01 -6.91 12.54
N LEU A 357 -10.17 -5.96 11.62
CA LEU A 357 -10.01 -4.52 11.76
C LEU A 357 -8.90 -4.08 12.74
N THR A 358 -7.68 -4.07 12.22
CA THR A 358 -6.54 -3.38 12.83
C THR A 358 -6.45 -1.96 12.27
N LEU A 359 -6.21 -0.98 13.14
CA LEU A 359 -6.04 0.42 12.80
C LEU A 359 -4.63 0.85 13.22
N GLU A 360 -3.81 1.20 12.23
CA GLU A 360 -2.46 1.71 12.44
C GLU A 360 -2.41 3.20 12.19
N SER A 361 -1.63 3.88 13.00
CA SER A 361 -1.44 5.32 12.91
C SER A 361 0.00 5.71 13.21
N MET A 362 0.46 6.77 12.54
CA MET A 362 1.78 7.34 12.78
C MET A 362 1.74 8.85 12.63
N LEU A 363 2.51 9.53 13.48
CA LEU A 363 2.84 10.93 13.33
C LEU A 363 4.29 11.02 12.84
N LEU A 364 4.47 11.73 11.74
CA LEU A 364 5.77 12.08 11.19
C LEU A 364 5.96 13.58 11.30
N LYS A 365 7.18 14.05 11.07
CA LYS A 365 7.49 15.48 11.02
C LYS A 365 8.43 15.77 9.86
N VAL A 366 8.08 16.75 9.05
CA VAL A 366 8.90 17.16 7.91
C VAL A 366 10.24 17.71 8.38
N HIS A 367 11.31 17.28 7.71
CA HIS A 367 12.68 17.69 8.01
C HIS A 367 13.48 17.89 6.73
N TYR A 368 14.02 19.08 6.53
CA TYR A 368 15.02 19.39 5.52
C TYR A 368 16.39 19.46 6.18
N ALA A 369 17.41 18.85 5.56
CA ALA A 369 18.78 19.08 5.99
C ALA A 369 19.15 20.56 5.75
N ASP A 370 19.51 21.26 6.83
CA ASP A 370 20.07 22.62 6.86
C ASP A 370 19.26 23.74 6.17
N ALA A 371 18.11 24.12 6.75
CA ALA A 371 17.59 25.49 6.61
C ALA A 371 18.39 26.54 7.44
N LYS A 372 19.56 26.17 7.99
CA LYS A 372 20.38 26.98 8.91
C LYS A 372 21.85 27.13 8.49
N ALA A 373 22.14 27.14 7.19
CA ALA A 373 23.45 27.56 6.65
C ALA A 373 23.37 28.80 5.74
N ALA A 374 22.22 29.50 5.71
CA ALA A 374 22.04 30.72 4.95
C ALA A 374 21.27 31.78 5.76
N VAL A 375 21.90 32.32 6.80
CA VAL A 375 21.97 33.77 7.17
C VAL A 375 23.15 33.94 8.10
#